data_AF-A0A174QJT8-F1
#
_entry.id   AF-A0A174QJT8-F1
#
_cell.length_a   1.000
_cell.length_b   1.000
_cell.length_c   1.000
_cell.angle_alpha   90.00
_cell.angle_beta   90.00
_cell.angle_gamma   90.00
#
_symmetry.space_group_name_H-M   'P 1'
#
loop_
_entity.id
_entity.type
_entity.pdbx_description
1 polymer ?
#
loop_
_entity_poly.entity_id
_entity_poly.type
_entity_poly.pdbx_seq_one_letter_code
_entity_poly.pdbx_strand_id
1 'polypeptide(L)'
;MASYFQNISEPNLKLGDIYNTLSITPNQMLEIMKWDTFEELSELWVTVCSNVKYKNIKRFAGTGDKGRDVVGFYEDNTVDIYQCKHYKGLINFSTLKAELLKICYFIYKGDIPKLKNYYIVSPFGCSTTLHDNYLKKPDLIREGLKKYIKEPKTKVDNKLTSEMTDLPSFLAFVDSFNFSNIEEIQPQRLIDDMLETKYAPYYFGPSFFKIDFVPQMPPKEFLKDEQIYLSQLLKVYSEKKNKNFTSLKELDPQLTRHLNLQREYFFNIQSLIDTLRDSMINTDSIDLLEKICCQGLSEIINDLDYDGFQKLKESLNLVVKMDFSPSELKNLLYPNSKKGLCHRLVNKERICWIDEL
;
A
#
# COMPACT_ATOMS: atom_id res chain seq x y z
N MET A 1 12.95 -7.80 -23.41
CA MET A 1 12.79 -7.98 -21.96
C MET A 1 11.30 -8.19 -21.68
N ALA A 2 10.84 -9.44 -21.76
CA ALA A 2 9.45 -9.77 -21.51
C ALA A 2 9.23 -9.83 -19.99
N SER A 3 8.18 -9.12 -19.54
CA SER A 3 7.67 -9.11 -18.17
C SER A 3 7.44 -10.54 -17.66
N TYR A 4 8.27 -10.98 -16.71
CA TYR A 4 8.11 -12.23 -15.95
C TYR A 4 7.54 -11.96 -14.55
N PHE A 5 6.69 -10.94 -14.40
CA PHE A 5 5.89 -10.83 -13.19
C PHE A 5 4.72 -11.80 -13.30
N GLN A 6 4.88 -13.00 -12.75
CA GLN A 6 3.74 -13.88 -12.48
C GLN A 6 2.73 -13.09 -11.63
N ASN A 7 1.43 -13.25 -11.94
CA ASN A 7 0.30 -12.65 -11.23
C ASN A 7 0.42 -12.83 -9.71
N ILE A 8 1.06 -11.88 -9.04
CA ILE A 8 0.88 -11.66 -7.62
C ILE A 8 -0.51 -11.08 -7.53
N SER A 9 -1.41 -11.76 -6.82
CA SER A 9 -2.73 -11.18 -6.56
C SER A 9 -2.49 -9.88 -5.82
N GLU A 10 -2.85 -8.75 -6.43
CA GLU A 10 -2.86 -7.49 -5.72
C GLU A 10 -3.69 -7.70 -4.44
N PRO A 11 -3.14 -7.34 -3.26
CA PRO A 11 -3.87 -7.50 -2.03
C PRO A 11 -5.18 -6.72 -2.15
N ASN A 12 -6.29 -7.31 -1.69
CA ASN A 12 -7.63 -6.72 -1.80
C ASN A 12 -7.82 -5.63 -0.73
N LEU A 13 -6.99 -4.58 -0.82
CA LEU A 13 -6.91 -3.49 0.13
C LEU A 13 -7.99 -2.45 -0.20
N LYS A 14 -8.80 -2.12 0.79
CA LYS A 14 -9.88 -1.15 0.69
C LYS A 14 -9.51 0.11 1.46
N LEU A 15 -10.07 1.24 1.04
CA LEU A 15 -9.84 2.51 1.74
C LEU A 15 -10.36 2.48 3.18
N GLY A 16 -11.37 1.66 3.49
CA GLY A 16 -11.81 1.41 4.87
C GLY A 16 -10.76 0.75 5.77
N ASP A 17 -9.78 0.03 5.22
CA ASP A 17 -8.70 -0.58 6.00
C ASP A 17 -7.75 0.48 6.58
N ILE A 18 -7.73 1.67 5.98
CA ILE A 18 -6.94 2.81 6.41
C ILE A 18 -7.47 3.40 7.73
N TYR A 19 -8.75 3.29 8.11
CA TYR A 19 -9.33 4.13 9.19
C TYR A 19 -9.48 3.49 10.57
N ASN A 20 -8.79 2.38 10.84
CA ASN A 20 -8.75 1.76 12.16
C ASN A 20 -7.65 2.38 13.05
N THR A 21 -7.96 3.42 13.83
CA THR A 21 -6.99 3.93 14.82
C THR A 21 -7.57 4.09 16.22
N LEU A 22 -7.30 3.09 17.04
CA LEU A 22 -6.89 3.31 18.44
C LEU A 22 -5.39 3.66 18.44
N SER A 23 -4.87 4.22 19.54
CA SER A 23 -3.46 4.61 19.76
C SER A 23 -2.47 3.42 19.71
N ILE A 24 -2.30 2.81 18.54
CA ILE A 24 -1.50 1.60 18.30
C ILE A 24 -0.30 1.98 17.43
N THR A 25 0.91 1.61 17.86
CA THR A 25 2.16 1.82 17.11
C THR A 25 2.33 0.79 15.99
N PRO A 26 3.19 1.02 14.98
CA PRO A 26 3.39 0.06 13.88
C PRO A 26 3.88 -1.31 14.38
N ASN A 27 4.74 -1.33 15.39
CA ASN A 27 5.17 -2.56 16.07
C ASN A 27 3.97 -3.31 16.65
N GLN A 28 3.13 -2.63 17.44
CA GLN A 28 1.93 -3.25 18.00
C GLN A 28 0.95 -3.72 16.92
N MET A 29 0.85 -3.01 15.78
CA MET A 29 0.03 -3.46 14.66
C MET A 29 0.55 -4.79 14.09
N LEU A 30 1.87 -4.91 13.89
CA LEU A 30 2.49 -6.16 13.45
C LEU A 30 2.20 -7.32 14.43
N GLU A 31 2.27 -7.04 15.73
CA GLU A 31 2.02 -8.02 16.81
C GLU A 31 0.57 -8.52 16.86
N ILE A 32 -0.42 -7.64 16.64
CA ILE A 32 -1.86 -8.01 16.70
C ILE A 32 -2.43 -8.46 15.34
N MET A 33 -1.68 -8.24 14.25
CA MET A 33 -2.06 -8.64 12.90
C MET A 33 -2.37 -10.14 12.86
N LYS A 34 -3.38 -10.54 12.07
CA LYS A 34 -3.65 -11.97 11.89
C LYS A 34 -2.53 -12.62 11.07
N TRP A 35 -2.32 -13.92 11.31
CA TRP A 35 -1.23 -14.68 10.69
C TRP A 35 -1.29 -14.66 9.15
N ASP A 36 -2.48 -14.75 8.56
CA ASP A 36 -2.74 -14.72 7.13
C ASP A 36 -2.40 -13.37 6.51
N THR A 37 -2.79 -12.27 7.18
CA THR A 37 -2.42 -10.90 6.79
C THR A 37 -0.92 -10.63 6.94
N PHE A 38 -0.27 -11.17 7.97
CA PHE A 38 1.17 -11.02 8.18
C PHE A 38 2.01 -11.72 7.10
N GLU A 39 1.59 -12.92 6.68
CA GLU A 39 2.22 -13.61 5.55
C GLU A 39 2.05 -12.83 4.24
N GLU A 40 0.87 -12.28 4.00
CA GLU A 40 0.60 -11.43 2.84
C GLU A 40 1.47 -10.16 2.86
N LEU A 41 1.55 -9.48 4.00
CA LEU A 41 2.46 -8.34 4.21
C LEU A 41 3.92 -8.72 3.93
N SER A 42 4.35 -9.91 4.38
CA SER A 42 5.72 -10.38 4.17
C SER A 42 6.01 -10.67 2.70
N GLU A 43 5.09 -11.30 1.96
CA GLU A 43 5.20 -11.49 0.51
C GLU A 43 5.28 -10.14 -0.22
N LEU A 44 4.40 -9.22 0.15
CA LEU A 44 4.36 -7.88 -0.40
C LEU A 44 5.68 -7.15 -0.13
N TRP A 45 6.18 -7.17 1.10
CA TRP A 45 7.45 -6.56 1.49
C TRP A 45 8.62 -7.12 0.65
N VAL A 46 8.75 -8.45 0.52
CA VAL A 46 9.79 -9.05 -0.34
C VAL A 46 9.64 -8.60 -1.79
N THR A 47 8.41 -8.48 -2.27
CA THR A 47 8.10 -8.04 -3.63
C THR A 47 8.47 -6.59 -3.86
N VAL A 48 8.05 -5.68 -3.00
CA VAL A 48 8.20 -4.23 -3.25
C VAL A 48 9.58 -3.71 -2.82
N CYS A 49 10.20 -4.33 -1.81
CA CYS A 49 11.49 -3.89 -1.25
C CYS A 49 12.68 -4.72 -1.74
N SER A 50 12.48 -5.87 -2.38
CA SER A 50 13.57 -6.77 -2.80
C SER A 50 13.41 -7.36 -4.21
N ASN A 51 12.47 -6.90 -5.04
CA ASN A 51 12.28 -7.43 -6.40
C ASN A 51 13.52 -7.34 -7.29
N VAL A 52 14.33 -6.29 -7.16
CA VAL A 52 15.47 -6.03 -8.05
C VAL A 52 16.52 -7.15 -8.06
N LYS A 53 16.58 -8.00 -7.03
CA LYS A 53 17.53 -9.12 -6.95
C LYS A 53 16.97 -10.48 -7.39
N TYR A 54 15.67 -10.60 -7.64
CA TYR A 54 15.03 -11.88 -7.95
C TYR A 54 14.43 -11.89 -9.36
N LYS A 55 14.58 -13.01 -10.05
CA LYS A 55 13.89 -13.25 -11.33
C LYS A 55 12.39 -13.52 -11.13
N ASN A 56 12.03 -14.07 -9.97
CA ASN A 56 10.67 -14.40 -9.60
C ASN A 56 10.54 -14.47 -8.08
N ILE A 57 9.38 -14.09 -7.55
CA ILE A 57 9.03 -14.22 -6.14
C ILE A 57 7.73 -15.01 -6.09
N LYS A 58 7.64 -15.98 -5.18
CA LYS A 58 6.45 -16.80 -5.03
C LYS A 58 6.13 -17.08 -3.57
N ARG A 59 4.89 -16.83 -3.16
CA ARG A 59 4.32 -17.38 -1.95
C ARG A 59 3.86 -18.82 -2.13
N PHE A 60 4.14 -19.63 -1.12
CA PHE A 60 3.70 -21.00 -0.96
C PHE A 60 2.77 -21.01 0.25
N ALA A 61 1.53 -21.45 0.04
CA ALA A 61 0.52 -21.55 1.10
C ALA A 61 -0.23 -22.88 0.96
N GLY A 62 -0.67 -23.45 2.08
CA GLY A 62 -1.47 -24.66 2.12
C GLY A 62 -0.66 -25.96 2.00
N THR A 63 -1.37 -27.06 1.71
CA THR A 63 -0.79 -28.40 1.64
C THR A 63 0.21 -28.52 0.49
N GLY A 64 1.45 -28.90 0.80
CA GLY A 64 2.53 -29.05 -0.19
C GLY A 64 3.46 -27.84 -0.33
N ASP A 65 3.36 -26.86 0.58
CA ASP A 65 4.33 -25.77 0.74
C ASP A 65 5.79 -26.27 0.91
N LYS A 66 5.94 -27.48 1.45
CA LYS A 66 7.22 -28.11 1.84
C LYS A 66 7.98 -27.24 2.86
N GLY A 67 7.23 -26.55 3.72
CA GLY A 67 7.76 -25.69 4.77
C GLY A 67 8.36 -24.36 4.29
N ARG A 68 8.00 -23.86 3.11
CA ARG A 68 8.40 -22.54 2.60
C ARG A 68 7.21 -21.60 2.67
N ASP A 69 7.42 -20.34 3.03
CA ASP A 69 6.36 -19.33 3.01
C ASP A 69 6.54 -18.41 1.79
N VAL A 70 7.59 -17.58 1.75
CA VAL A 70 7.91 -16.73 0.58
C VAL A 70 9.29 -17.09 0.04
N VAL A 71 9.41 -17.26 -1.28
CA VAL A 71 10.66 -17.67 -1.93
C VAL A 71 11.03 -16.69 -3.04
N GLY A 72 12.22 -16.12 -2.94
CA GLY A 72 12.85 -15.33 -4.00
C GLY A 72 13.79 -16.21 -4.83
N PHE A 73 13.55 -16.31 -6.14
CA PHE A 73 14.36 -17.10 -7.06
C PHE A 73 15.39 -16.21 -7.75
N TYR A 74 16.64 -16.64 -7.78
CA TYR A 74 17.71 -16.01 -8.55
C TYR A 74 17.78 -16.57 -9.97
N GLU A 75 18.49 -15.87 -10.86
CA GLU A 75 18.74 -16.33 -12.23
C GLU A 75 19.42 -17.70 -12.28
N ASP A 76 20.41 -17.94 -11.41
CA ASP A 76 21.15 -19.19 -11.26
C ASP A 76 20.35 -20.35 -10.62
N ASN A 77 19.03 -20.21 -10.49
CA ASN A 77 18.11 -21.15 -9.84
C ASN A 77 18.34 -21.36 -8.33
N THR A 78 19.24 -20.63 -7.69
CA THR A 78 19.29 -20.60 -6.22
C THR A 78 18.12 -19.81 -5.65
N VAL A 79 17.86 -19.98 -4.35
CA VAL A 79 16.71 -19.35 -3.69
C VAL A 79 17.09 -18.68 -2.38
N ASP A 80 16.42 -17.58 -2.06
CA ASP A 80 16.25 -17.09 -0.69
C ASP A 80 14.87 -17.52 -0.19
N ILE A 81 14.81 -18.02 1.04
CA ILE A 81 13.55 -18.40 1.70
C ILE A 81 13.29 -17.42 2.83
N TYR A 82 12.12 -16.82 2.85
CA TYR A 82 11.61 -16.00 3.94
C TYR A 82 10.54 -16.80 4.68
N GLN A 83 10.92 -17.32 5.85
CA GLN A 83 10.03 -18.05 6.74
C GLN A 83 9.31 -17.07 7.68
N CYS A 84 8.01 -16.90 7.44
CA CYS A 84 7.11 -16.00 8.14
C CYS A 84 6.41 -16.77 9.27
N LYS A 85 6.64 -16.37 10.53
CA LYS A 85 5.98 -17.00 11.69
C LYS A 85 5.38 -15.97 12.63
N HIS A 86 4.06 -15.94 12.66
CA HIS A 86 3.27 -15.14 13.60
C HIS A 86 2.93 -15.96 14.85
N TYR A 87 3.91 -16.14 15.73
CA TYR A 87 3.69 -16.75 17.05
C TYR A 87 3.41 -15.69 18.12
N LYS A 88 2.86 -16.09 19.27
CA LYS A 88 2.57 -15.21 20.42
C LYS A 88 3.85 -14.78 21.19
N GLY A 89 4.94 -14.48 20.50
CA GLY A 89 6.20 -14.04 21.09
C GLY A 89 7.42 -14.34 20.22
N LEU A 90 8.61 -14.12 20.81
CA LEU A 90 9.91 -14.30 20.17
C LEU A 90 10.11 -15.71 19.58
N ILE A 91 10.75 -15.78 18.40
CA ILE A 91 11.20 -17.04 17.82
C ILE A 91 12.36 -17.58 18.65
N ASN A 92 12.27 -18.85 19.00
CA ASN A 92 13.30 -19.58 19.74
C ASN A 92 13.83 -20.72 18.89
N PHE A 93 15.01 -21.23 19.23
CA PHE A 93 15.56 -22.38 18.49
C PHE A 93 14.64 -23.62 18.54
N SER A 94 13.88 -23.80 19.63
CA SER A 94 12.91 -24.89 19.76
C SER A 94 11.77 -24.85 18.75
N THR A 95 11.35 -23.66 18.30
CA THR A 95 10.33 -23.49 17.25
C THR A 95 10.97 -23.50 15.87
N LEU A 96 12.12 -22.84 15.71
CA LEU A 96 12.83 -22.75 14.43
C LEU A 96 13.35 -24.11 13.93
N LYS A 97 13.84 -24.99 14.83
CA LYS A 97 14.46 -26.27 14.44
C LYS A 97 13.55 -27.18 13.61
N ALA A 98 12.24 -27.13 13.83
CA ALA A 98 11.28 -27.92 13.07
C ALA A 98 11.16 -27.42 11.62
N GLU A 99 11.18 -26.09 11.41
CA GLU A 99 11.12 -25.49 10.08
C GLU A 99 12.44 -25.67 9.32
N LEU A 100 13.58 -25.47 10.00
CA LEU A 100 14.89 -25.77 9.41
C LEU A 100 15.03 -27.24 9.01
N LEU A 101 14.48 -28.17 9.80
CA LEU A 101 14.51 -29.60 9.46
C LEU A 101 13.75 -29.87 8.16
N LYS A 102 12.55 -29.31 7.99
CA LYS A 102 11.76 -29.45 6.75
C LYS A 102 12.53 -28.91 5.55
N ILE A 103 13.09 -27.71 5.66
CA ILE A 103 13.86 -27.10 4.58
C ILE A 103 15.07 -27.95 4.22
N CYS A 104 15.86 -28.38 5.20
CA CYS A 104 17.00 -29.27 4.95
C CYS A 104 16.55 -30.55 4.24
N TYR A 105 15.47 -31.16 4.68
CA TYR A 105 14.97 -32.41 4.10
C TYR A 105 14.52 -32.23 2.65
N PHE A 106 13.75 -31.19 2.34
CA PHE A 106 13.27 -30.98 0.97
C PHE A 106 14.35 -30.44 0.03
N ILE A 107 15.40 -29.77 0.53
CA ILE A 107 16.61 -29.52 -0.26
C ILE A 107 17.34 -30.84 -0.54
N TYR A 108 17.52 -31.70 0.48
CA TYR A 108 18.16 -33.01 0.33
C TYR A 108 17.45 -33.90 -0.72
N LYS A 109 16.12 -33.86 -0.76
CA LYS A 109 15.31 -34.57 -1.77
C LYS A 109 15.34 -33.94 -3.17
N GLY A 110 15.89 -32.74 -3.31
CA GLY A 110 15.89 -31.98 -4.58
C GLY A 110 14.57 -31.26 -4.89
N ASP A 111 13.65 -31.21 -3.93
CA ASP A 111 12.34 -30.55 -4.06
C ASP A 111 12.41 -29.02 -3.90
N ILE A 112 13.43 -28.55 -3.20
CA ILE A 112 13.77 -27.14 -3.04
C ILE A 112 15.12 -26.91 -3.71
N PRO A 113 15.28 -25.88 -4.56
CA PRO A 113 16.58 -25.53 -5.12
C PRO A 113 17.60 -25.18 -4.04
N LYS A 114 18.87 -25.07 -4.44
CA LYS A 114 19.96 -24.73 -3.51
C LYS A 114 19.69 -23.38 -2.82
N LEU A 115 19.76 -23.39 -1.50
CA LEU A 115 19.55 -22.22 -0.66
C LEU A 115 20.76 -21.29 -0.70
N LYS A 116 20.51 -19.99 -0.93
CA LYS A 116 21.44 -18.91 -0.67
C LYS A 116 21.26 -18.40 0.75
N ASN A 117 20.09 -17.89 1.09
CA ASN A 117 19.79 -17.39 2.44
C ASN A 117 18.46 -17.93 2.97
N TYR A 118 18.38 -18.06 4.29
CA TYR A 118 17.16 -18.34 5.02
C TYR A 118 16.89 -17.18 5.98
N TYR A 119 15.78 -16.48 5.77
CA TYR A 119 15.37 -15.34 6.56
C TYR A 119 14.23 -15.72 7.49
N ILE A 120 14.39 -15.43 8.78
CA ILE A 120 13.34 -15.54 9.78
C ILE A 120 12.60 -14.21 9.82
N VAL A 121 11.29 -14.24 9.58
CA VAL A 121 10.40 -13.07 9.59
C VAL A 121 9.33 -13.31 10.64
N SER A 122 9.27 -12.47 11.66
CA SER A 122 8.35 -12.60 12.80
C SER A 122 7.98 -11.22 13.34
N PRO A 123 6.75 -11.00 13.83
CA PRO A 123 6.37 -9.73 14.44
C PRO A 123 7.22 -9.36 15.66
N PHE A 124 7.62 -10.37 16.44
CA PHE A 124 8.34 -10.17 17.70
C PHE A 124 9.86 -10.32 17.54
N GLY A 125 10.34 -10.80 16.39
CA GLY A 125 11.75 -11.12 16.18
C GLY A 125 12.21 -12.41 16.87
N CYS A 126 13.52 -12.58 17.01
CA CYS A 126 14.20 -13.72 17.58
C CYS A 126 14.66 -13.45 19.02
N SER A 127 14.64 -14.47 19.88
CA SER A 127 15.19 -14.32 21.22
C SER A 127 16.70 -14.13 21.20
N THR A 128 17.23 -13.44 22.22
CA THR A 128 18.68 -13.26 22.40
C THR A 128 19.43 -14.58 22.37
N THR A 129 18.86 -15.63 22.97
CA THR A 129 19.43 -16.98 22.93
C THR A 129 19.51 -17.53 21.51
N LEU A 130 18.46 -17.38 20.70
CA LEU A 130 18.50 -17.79 19.30
C LEU A 130 19.57 -17.00 18.53
N HIS A 131 19.62 -15.68 18.70
CA HIS A 131 20.56 -14.82 18.01
C HIS A 131 22.03 -15.13 18.39
N ASP A 132 22.37 -15.09 19.67
CA ASP A 132 23.76 -15.16 20.13
C ASP A 132 24.32 -16.57 20.20
N ASN A 133 23.48 -17.58 20.43
CA ASN A 133 23.93 -18.97 20.54
C ASN A 133 23.70 -19.81 19.29
N TYR A 134 22.94 -19.33 18.29
CA TYR A 134 22.68 -20.15 17.10
C TYR A 134 22.96 -19.37 15.81
N LEU A 135 22.37 -18.19 15.62
CA LEU A 135 22.60 -17.43 14.37
C LEU A 135 24.07 -16.99 14.23
N LYS A 136 24.71 -16.57 15.32
CA LYS A 136 26.16 -16.28 15.35
C LYS A 136 27.06 -17.52 15.43
N LYS A 137 26.49 -18.70 15.70
CA LYS A 137 27.23 -19.95 15.93
C LYS A 137 26.58 -21.11 15.15
N PRO A 138 26.75 -21.15 13.82
CA PRO A 138 26.04 -22.10 12.95
C PRO A 138 26.26 -23.58 13.29
N ASP A 139 27.39 -23.92 13.90
CA ASP A 139 27.65 -25.29 14.37
C ASP A 139 26.66 -25.75 15.44
N LEU A 140 26.18 -24.84 16.30
CA LEU A 140 25.17 -25.16 17.30
C LEU A 140 23.78 -25.42 16.67
N ILE A 141 23.48 -24.79 15.52
CA ILE A 141 22.30 -25.14 14.72
C ILE A 141 22.44 -26.56 14.18
N ARG A 142 23.61 -26.88 13.60
CA ARG A 142 23.91 -28.21 13.05
C ARG A 142 23.76 -29.30 14.11
N GLU A 143 24.42 -29.15 15.26
CA GLU A 143 24.34 -30.09 16.38
C GLU A 143 22.92 -30.23 16.92
N GLY A 144 22.22 -29.10 17.10
CA GLY A 144 20.84 -29.06 17.55
C GLY A 144 19.89 -29.82 16.62
N LEU A 145 20.03 -29.64 15.31
CA LEU A 145 19.25 -30.37 14.30
C LEU A 145 19.58 -31.85 14.29
N LYS A 146 20.86 -32.25 14.35
CA LYS A 146 21.26 -33.67 14.41
C LYS A 146 20.71 -34.36 15.65
N LYS A 147 20.71 -33.69 16.79
CA LYS A 147 20.10 -34.20 18.02
C LYS A 147 18.59 -34.37 17.84
N TYR A 148 17.92 -33.35 17.29
CA TYR A 148 16.48 -33.37 17.05
C TYR A 148 16.06 -34.49 16.10
N ILE A 149 16.79 -34.71 15.01
CA ILE A 149 16.57 -35.81 14.05
C ILE A 149 16.59 -37.19 14.72
N LYS A 150 17.40 -37.37 15.77
CA LYS A 150 17.53 -38.64 16.50
C LYS A 150 16.49 -38.79 17.63
N GLU A 151 15.66 -37.78 17.91
CA GLU A 151 14.66 -37.86 18.97
C GLU A 151 13.53 -38.84 18.58
N PRO A 152 13.07 -39.74 19.49
CA PRO A 152 12.05 -40.77 19.17
C PRO A 152 10.68 -40.22 18.78
N LYS A 153 10.43 -38.94 19.06
CA LYS A 153 9.19 -38.20 18.77
C LYS A 153 9.56 -36.84 18.16
N THR A 154 10.25 -36.84 17.04
CA THR A 154 10.49 -35.61 16.27
C THR A 154 9.13 -34.99 15.96
N LYS A 155 8.83 -33.83 16.55
CA LYS A 155 7.59 -33.09 16.32
C LYS A 155 7.60 -32.40 14.95
N VAL A 156 7.72 -33.19 13.89
CA VAL A 156 7.43 -32.74 12.53
C VAL A 156 6.23 -33.51 12.02
N ASP A 157 5.55 -32.97 11.00
CA ASP A 157 4.36 -33.57 10.40
C ASP A 157 4.53 -35.09 10.26
N ASN A 158 3.51 -35.87 10.65
CA ASN A 158 3.54 -37.34 10.68
C ASN A 158 4.02 -37.92 9.34
N LYS A 159 3.72 -37.21 8.25
CA LYS A 159 4.18 -37.56 6.90
C LYS A 159 5.70 -37.47 6.75
N LEU A 160 6.34 -36.38 7.21
CA LEU A 160 7.80 -36.23 7.12
C LEU A 160 8.53 -37.30 7.93
N THR A 161 8.02 -37.60 9.13
CA THR A 161 8.58 -38.64 10.01
C THR A 161 8.56 -40.03 9.34
N SER A 162 7.54 -40.32 8.51
CA SER A 162 7.46 -41.57 7.74
C SER A 162 8.33 -41.59 6.47
N GLU A 163 8.67 -40.43 5.90
CA GLU A 163 9.44 -40.29 4.66
C GLU A 163 10.97 -40.23 4.90
N MET A 164 11.42 -40.01 6.15
CA MET A 164 12.85 -40.01 6.53
C MET A 164 13.43 -41.44 6.63
N THR A 165 13.41 -42.18 5.53
CA THR A 165 13.83 -43.60 5.47
C THR A 165 15.34 -43.80 5.35
N ASP A 166 16.09 -42.82 4.84
CA ASP A 166 17.56 -42.83 4.71
C ASP A 166 18.21 -41.82 5.66
N LEU A 167 18.18 -42.14 6.95
CA LEU A 167 18.68 -41.29 8.03
C LEU A 167 20.20 -41.00 7.95
N PRO A 168 21.07 -41.99 7.64
CA PRO A 168 22.51 -41.75 7.58
C PRO A 168 22.91 -40.72 6.50
N SER A 169 22.42 -40.86 5.27
CA SER A 169 22.73 -39.92 4.18
C SER A 169 22.17 -38.54 4.46
N PHE A 170 20.97 -38.45 5.04
CA PHE A 170 20.38 -37.16 5.40
C PHE A 170 21.16 -36.47 6.55
N LEU A 171 21.64 -37.23 7.54
CA LEU A 171 22.53 -36.70 8.57
C LEU A 171 23.84 -36.18 7.98
N ALA A 172 24.43 -36.88 6.99
CA ALA A 172 25.62 -36.42 6.29
C ALA A 172 25.34 -35.12 5.49
N PHE A 173 24.17 -35.01 4.87
CA PHE A 173 23.73 -33.77 4.24
C PHE A 173 23.66 -32.61 5.25
N VAL A 174 23.01 -32.81 6.40
CA VAL A 174 22.94 -31.82 7.48
C VAL A 174 24.33 -31.45 7.99
N ASP A 175 25.28 -32.39 8.03
CA ASP A 175 26.68 -32.12 8.38
C ASP A 175 27.43 -31.28 7.35
N SER A 176 27.03 -31.31 6.07
CA SER A 176 27.62 -30.49 5.01
C SER A 176 26.90 -29.16 4.78
N PHE A 177 25.69 -29.01 5.32
CA PHE A 177 24.85 -27.84 5.05
C PHE A 177 25.47 -26.55 5.63
N ASN A 178 25.37 -25.45 4.88
CA ASN A 178 25.87 -24.15 5.35
C ASN A 178 24.78 -23.41 6.15
N PHE A 179 24.85 -23.48 7.47
CA PHE A 179 23.92 -22.80 8.38
C PHE A 179 24.28 -21.32 8.64
N SER A 180 25.41 -20.83 8.14
CA SER A 180 25.86 -19.44 8.34
C SER A 180 25.00 -18.40 7.63
N ASN A 181 24.14 -18.83 6.69
CA ASN A 181 23.27 -17.96 5.90
C ASN A 181 21.83 -17.91 6.45
N ILE A 182 21.65 -18.26 7.73
CA ILE A 182 20.39 -18.10 8.46
C ILE A 182 20.42 -16.76 9.16
N GLU A 183 19.51 -15.87 8.78
CA GLU A 183 19.46 -14.49 9.25
C GLU A 183 18.05 -14.14 9.74
N GLU A 184 17.98 -13.12 10.60
CA GLU A 184 16.73 -12.52 11.04
C GLU A 184 16.46 -11.24 10.26
N ILE A 185 15.22 -11.09 9.78
CA ILE A 185 14.69 -9.76 9.43
C ILE A 185 14.10 -9.16 10.69
N GLN A 186 14.77 -8.13 11.21
CA GLN A 186 14.29 -7.41 12.39
C GLN A 186 12.90 -6.84 12.12
N PRO A 187 11.94 -6.93 13.06
CA PRO A 187 10.59 -6.37 12.88
C PRO A 187 10.63 -4.90 12.47
N GLN A 188 11.53 -4.11 13.09
CA GLN A 188 11.70 -2.70 12.79
C GLN A 188 12.14 -2.46 11.34
N ARG A 189 13.02 -3.32 10.79
CA ARG A 189 13.43 -3.21 9.38
C ARG A 189 12.24 -3.41 8.44
N LEU A 190 11.42 -4.43 8.70
CA LEU A 190 10.22 -4.68 7.89
C LEU A 190 9.27 -3.47 7.95
N ILE A 191 9.08 -2.90 9.14
CA ILE A 191 8.26 -1.70 9.34
C ILE A 191 8.84 -0.51 8.58
N ASP A 192 10.11 -0.18 8.78
CA ASP A 192 10.76 0.97 8.15
C ASP A 192 10.66 0.86 6.62
N ASP A 193 11.03 -0.30 6.07
CA ASP A 193 10.94 -0.57 4.63
C ASP A 193 9.51 -0.42 4.10
N MET A 194 8.50 -0.90 4.84
CA MET A 194 7.11 -0.82 4.42
C MET A 194 6.51 0.58 4.56
N LEU A 195 6.91 1.37 5.56
CA LEU A 195 6.44 2.74 5.79
C LEU A 195 6.83 3.69 4.64
N GLU A 196 7.89 3.36 3.90
CA GLU A 196 8.31 4.08 2.69
C GLU A 196 7.48 3.70 1.43
N THR A 197 6.53 2.78 1.56
CA THR A 197 5.70 2.30 0.44
C THR A 197 4.28 2.85 0.51
N LYS A 198 3.63 2.94 -0.67
CA LYS A 198 2.19 3.26 -0.77
C LYS A 198 1.25 2.27 -0.07
N TYR A 199 1.77 1.12 0.39
CA TYR A 199 1.01 0.09 1.10
C TYR A 199 0.95 0.33 2.60
N ALA A 200 1.84 1.16 3.15
CA ALA A 200 1.90 1.48 4.58
C ALA A 200 0.54 1.79 5.23
N PRO A 201 -0.34 2.62 4.63
CA PRO A 201 -1.58 3.04 5.28
C PRO A 201 -2.57 1.90 5.48
N TYR A 202 -2.48 0.86 4.65
CA TYR A 202 -3.40 -0.27 4.66
C TYR A 202 -3.02 -1.34 5.68
N TYR A 203 -1.73 -1.45 6.03
CA TYR A 203 -1.23 -2.41 7.03
C TYR A 203 -0.95 -1.78 8.39
N PHE A 204 -0.59 -0.49 8.43
CA PHE A 204 -0.23 0.23 9.65
C PHE A 204 -1.17 1.38 9.99
N GLY A 205 -2.15 1.70 9.15
CA GLY A 205 -3.14 2.76 9.40
C GLY A 205 -2.71 4.17 8.93
N PRO A 206 -3.63 5.15 9.02
CA PRO A 206 -3.51 6.47 8.40
C PRO A 206 -2.55 7.38 9.13
N SER A 207 -2.35 7.18 10.43
CA SER A 207 -1.52 8.06 11.27
C SER A 207 -0.05 8.02 10.87
N PHE A 208 0.37 6.97 10.16
CA PHE A 208 1.72 6.82 9.62
C PHE A 208 1.80 7.21 8.15
N PHE A 209 0.66 7.55 7.55
CA PHE A 209 0.57 8.09 6.22
C PHE A 209 0.64 9.62 6.28
N LYS A 210 1.81 10.16 5.98
CA LYS A 210 1.98 11.60 5.80
C LYS A 210 1.84 11.94 4.32
N ILE A 211 0.68 12.45 3.95
CA ILE A 211 0.53 13.14 2.67
C ILE A 211 1.09 14.54 2.87
N ASP A 212 2.34 14.74 2.47
CA ASP A 212 2.91 16.08 2.32
C ASP A 212 2.33 16.71 1.05
N PHE A 213 1.15 17.29 1.21
CA PHE A 213 0.44 18.02 0.16
C PHE A 213 0.90 19.47 0.14
N VAL A 214 1.48 19.88 -0.98
CA VAL A 214 1.76 21.29 -1.29
C VAL A 214 0.85 21.72 -2.43
N PRO A 215 -0.10 22.66 -2.21
CA PRO A 215 -0.91 23.19 -3.28
C PRO A 215 -0.02 23.78 -4.39
N GLN A 216 -0.18 23.30 -5.62
CA GLN A 216 0.49 23.92 -6.75
C GLN A 216 -0.20 25.24 -7.09
N MET A 217 0.60 26.24 -7.44
CA MET A 217 0.08 27.48 -8.02
C MET A 217 -0.37 27.22 -9.46
N PRO A 218 -1.47 27.85 -9.92
CA PRO A 218 -1.86 27.78 -11.32
C PRO A 218 -0.72 28.26 -12.23
N PRO A 219 -0.39 27.52 -13.30
CA PRO A 219 0.58 27.98 -14.29
C PRO A 219 0.06 29.22 -15.03
N LYS A 220 0.97 29.98 -15.63
CA LYS A 220 0.58 31.17 -16.43
C LYS A 220 -0.24 30.78 -17.66
N GLU A 221 0.08 29.63 -18.26
CA GLU A 221 -0.64 29.08 -19.40
C GLU A 221 -1.86 28.29 -18.94
N PHE A 222 -2.87 28.19 -19.81
CA PHE A 222 -4.07 27.40 -19.55
C PHE A 222 -3.83 25.94 -19.96
N LEU A 223 -4.00 25.01 -19.03
CA LEU A 223 -3.86 23.58 -19.30
C LEU A 223 -5.12 23.00 -19.93
N LYS A 224 -4.99 21.85 -20.59
CA LYS A 224 -6.13 21.12 -21.17
C LYS A 224 -7.16 20.74 -20.11
N ASP A 225 -6.68 20.31 -18.95
CA ASP A 225 -7.53 19.79 -17.87
C ASP A 225 -8.33 20.87 -17.15
N GLU A 226 -8.08 22.17 -17.38
CA GLU A 226 -8.89 23.27 -16.84
C GLU A 226 -9.90 23.84 -17.85
N GLN A 227 -9.92 23.39 -19.11
CA GLN A 227 -10.66 24.10 -20.15
C GLN A 227 -12.19 24.08 -20.00
N ILE A 228 -12.77 22.98 -19.52
CA ILE A 228 -14.23 22.84 -19.48
C ILE A 228 -14.82 23.83 -18.45
N TYR A 229 -14.34 23.84 -17.21
CA TYR A 229 -14.83 24.81 -16.22
C TYR A 229 -14.47 26.25 -16.56
N LEU A 230 -13.32 26.48 -17.22
CA LEU A 230 -12.95 27.81 -17.71
C LEU A 230 -13.92 28.32 -18.79
N SER A 231 -14.37 27.45 -19.69
CA SER A 231 -15.39 27.80 -20.68
C SER A 231 -16.72 28.15 -20.01
N GLN A 232 -17.13 27.40 -18.99
CA GLN A 232 -18.31 27.70 -18.18
C GLN A 232 -18.16 29.03 -17.42
N LEU A 233 -16.98 29.33 -16.86
CA LEU A 233 -16.71 30.64 -16.25
C LEU A 233 -16.81 31.79 -17.26
N LEU A 234 -16.34 31.60 -18.49
CA LEU A 234 -16.45 32.61 -19.55
C LEU A 234 -17.93 32.89 -19.90
N LYS A 235 -18.78 31.85 -19.94
CA LYS A 235 -20.23 31.99 -20.11
C LYS A 235 -20.83 32.77 -18.93
N VAL A 236 -20.50 32.38 -17.68
CA VAL A 236 -20.95 33.05 -16.45
C VAL A 236 -20.59 34.53 -16.44
N TYR A 237 -19.37 34.89 -16.87
CA TYR A 237 -18.96 36.28 -16.97
C TYR A 237 -19.69 37.03 -18.08
N SER A 238 -19.98 36.34 -19.19
CA SER A 238 -20.68 36.94 -20.32
C SER A 238 -22.12 37.32 -19.96
N GLU A 239 -22.82 36.40 -19.29
CA GLU A 239 -24.15 36.66 -18.72
C GLU A 239 -24.08 37.81 -17.70
N LYS A 240 -23.14 37.75 -16.75
CA LYS A 240 -23.06 38.74 -15.67
C LYS A 240 -22.81 40.17 -16.14
N LYS A 241 -22.01 40.35 -17.21
CA LYS A 241 -21.71 41.67 -17.79
C LYS A 241 -22.63 42.02 -18.95
N ASN A 242 -23.56 41.14 -19.32
CA ASN A 242 -24.36 41.24 -20.55
C ASN A 242 -23.47 41.57 -21.78
N LYS A 243 -22.34 40.85 -21.90
CA LYS A 243 -21.33 41.03 -22.94
C LYS A 243 -20.78 39.68 -23.35
N ASN A 244 -20.86 39.33 -24.64
CA ASN A 244 -20.28 38.08 -25.13
C ASN A 244 -18.75 38.14 -25.14
N PHE A 245 -18.11 37.44 -24.22
CA PHE A 245 -16.65 37.25 -24.24
C PHE A 245 -16.31 35.99 -25.03
N THR A 246 -15.39 36.11 -26.00
CA THR A 246 -14.90 34.95 -26.77
C THR A 246 -13.57 34.41 -26.26
N SER A 247 -12.90 35.18 -25.40
CA SER A 247 -11.60 34.85 -24.84
C SER A 247 -11.43 35.36 -23.42
N LEU A 248 -10.78 34.58 -22.57
CA LEU A 248 -10.40 34.97 -21.19
C LEU A 248 -9.46 36.19 -21.17
N LYS A 249 -8.82 36.55 -22.30
CA LYS A 249 -7.96 37.73 -22.41
C LYS A 249 -8.75 39.05 -22.49
N GLU A 250 -10.04 38.99 -22.78
CA GLU A 250 -10.92 40.16 -22.92
C GLU A 250 -11.50 40.65 -21.58
N LEU A 251 -11.22 39.91 -20.49
CA LEU A 251 -11.79 40.18 -19.18
C LEU A 251 -11.24 41.48 -18.58
N ASP A 252 -12.12 42.24 -17.94
CA ASP A 252 -11.72 43.39 -17.16
C ASP A 252 -10.86 42.98 -15.93
N PRO A 253 -10.14 43.91 -15.27
CA PRO A 253 -9.28 43.57 -14.14
C PRO A 253 -10.02 42.89 -12.97
N GLN A 254 -11.31 43.20 -12.75
CA GLN A 254 -12.12 42.60 -11.69
C GLN A 254 -12.42 41.13 -12.00
N LEU A 255 -12.85 40.83 -13.22
CA LEU A 255 -13.11 39.47 -13.68
C LEU A 255 -11.83 38.65 -13.81
N THR A 256 -10.73 39.26 -14.24
CA THR A 256 -9.41 38.61 -14.29
C THR A 256 -8.95 38.19 -12.87
N ARG A 257 -9.14 39.06 -11.87
CA ARG A 257 -8.84 38.72 -10.47
C ARG A 257 -9.72 37.58 -9.97
N HIS A 258 -11.02 37.61 -10.30
CA HIS A 258 -11.94 36.53 -9.93
C HIS A 258 -11.54 35.20 -10.60
N LEU A 259 -11.22 35.22 -11.89
CA LEU A 259 -10.72 34.06 -12.64
C LEU A 259 -9.49 33.44 -11.99
N ASN A 260 -8.49 34.24 -11.65
CA ASN A 260 -7.27 33.75 -11.00
C ASN A 260 -7.57 33.05 -9.68
N LEU A 261 -8.50 33.58 -8.89
CA LEU A 261 -8.96 32.95 -7.65
C LEU A 261 -9.67 31.60 -7.90
N GLN A 262 -10.48 31.49 -8.95
CA GLN A 262 -11.09 30.21 -9.34
C GLN A 262 -10.03 29.18 -9.77
N ARG A 263 -9.00 29.62 -10.52
CA ARG A 263 -7.88 28.74 -10.88
C ARG A 263 -7.13 28.27 -9.65
N GLU A 264 -6.88 29.13 -8.66
CA GLU A 264 -6.26 28.72 -7.40
C GLU A 264 -7.06 27.62 -6.69
N TYR A 265 -8.40 27.71 -6.66
CA TYR A 265 -9.24 26.65 -6.09
C TYR A 265 -9.11 25.32 -6.86
N PHE A 266 -9.15 25.38 -8.20
CA PHE A 266 -9.01 24.20 -9.05
C PHE A 266 -7.64 23.51 -8.86
N PHE A 267 -6.54 24.26 -8.93
CA PHE A 267 -5.21 23.69 -8.77
C PHE A 267 -4.93 23.19 -7.35
N ASN A 268 -5.56 23.80 -6.33
CA ASN A 268 -5.47 23.32 -4.96
C ASN A 268 -6.06 21.90 -4.81
N ILE A 269 -7.26 21.65 -5.32
CA ILE A 269 -7.84 20.29 -5.27
C ILE A 269 -7.11 19.34 -6.22
N GLN A 270 -6.71 19.79 -7.41
CA GLN A 270 -6.06 18.94 -8.41
C GLN A 270 -4.75 18.38 -7.86
N SER A 271 -3.96 19.23 -7.23
CA SER A 271 -2.72 18.84 -6.57
C SER A 271 -2.96 17.78 -5.49
N LEU A 272 -4.02 17.92 -4.68
CA LEU A 272 -4.36 16.94 -3.65
C LEU A 272 -4.74 15.58 -4.26
N ILE A 273 -5.56 15.60 -5.32
CA ILE A 273 -5.98 14.39 -6.02
C ILE A 273 -4.79 13.67 -6.66
N ASP A 274 -3.86 14.40 -7.26
CA ASP A 274 -2.68 13.81 -7.87
C ASP A 274 -1.76 13.20 -6.82
N THR A 275 -1.50 13.90 -5.70
CA THR A 275 -0.74 13.31 -4.58
C THR A 275 -1.42 12.07 -4.02
N LEU A 276 -2.75 12.06 -3.90
CA LEU A 276 -3.50 10.89 -3.45
C LEU A 276 -3.37 9.71 -4.42
N ARG A 277 -3.43 9.94 -5.73
CA ARG A 277 -3.29 8.90 -6.75
C ARG A 277 -1.90 8.28 -6.76
N ASP A 278 -0.87 9.09 -6.51
CA ASP A 278 0.51 8.60 -6.44
C ASP A 278 0.77 7.82 -5.14
N SER A 279 0.09 8.19 -4.05
CA SER A 279 0.37 7.70 -2.71
C SER A 279 -0.58 6.59 -2.23
N MET A 280 -1.71 6.37 -2.91
CA MET A 280 -2.71 5.34 -2.56
C MET A 280 -2.90 4.34 -3.70
N ILE A 281 -3.40 3.15 -3.35
CA ILE A 281 -3.68 2.07 -4.32
C ILE A 281 -5.07 2.24 -4.92
N ASN A 282 -6.01 2.80 -4.16
CA ASN A 282 -7.41 2.93 -4.52
C ASN A 282 -7.85 4.41 -4.42
N THR A 283 -8.66 4.86 -5.38
CA THR A 283 -9.20 6.22 -5.49
C THR A 283 -10.69 6.34 -5.14
N ASP A 284 -11.34 5.29 -4.63
CA ASP A 284 -12.79 5.26 -4.34
C ASP A 284 -13.24 6.42 -3.44
N SER A 285 -12.43 6.84 -2.47
CA SER A 285 -12.77 7.95 -1.59
C SER A 285 -12.73 9.30 -2.29
N ILE A 286 -11.99 9.45 -3.39
CA ILE A 286 -12.04 10.62 -4.26
C ILE A 286 -13.40 10.67 -4.97
N ASP A 287 -13.88 9.53 -5.47
CA ASP A 287 -15.20 9.45 -6.10
C ASP A 287 -16.33 9.69 -5.08
N LEU A 288 -16.18 9.21 -3.85
CA LEU A 288 -17.11 9.49 -2.75
C LEU A 288 -17.16 11.00 -2.43
N LEU A 289 -16.01 11.69 -2.35
CA LEU A 289 -15.98 13.15 -2.16
C LEU A 289 -16.74 13.90 -3.24
N GLU A 290 -16.48 13.55 -4.50
CA GLU A 290 -17.15 14.18 -5.64
C GLU A 290 -18.65 13.86 -5.64
N LYS A 291 -19.05 12.63 -5.26
CA LYS A 291 -20.46 12.25 -5.13
C LYS A 291 -21.18 13.06 -4.05
N ILE A 292 -20.59 13.18 -2.85
CA ILE A 292 -21.12 13.99 -1.76
C ILE A 292 -21.30 15.44 -2.23
N CYS A 293 -20.25 16.00 -2.84
CA CYS A 293 -20.28 17.36 -3.39
C CYS A 293 -21.40 17.54 -4.43
N CYS A 294 -21.49 16.64 -5.41
CA CYS A 294 -22.50 16.69 -6.46
C CYS A 294 -23.93 16.65 -5.90
N GLN A 295 -24.19 15.75 -4.94
CA GLN A 295 -25.51 15.61 -4.32
C GLN A 295 -25.90 16.87 -3.53
N GLY A 296 -24.98 17.45 -2.75
CA GLY A 296 -25.28 18.65 -1.98
C GLY A 296 -25.46 19.92 -2.81
N LEU A 297 -24.89 19.98 -4.02
CA LEU A 297 -25.04 21.12 -4.92
C LEU A 297 -26.32 21.06 -5.78
N SER A 298 -27.03 19.94 -5.80
CA SER A 298 -28.14 19.70 -6.73
C SER A 298 -29.21 20.79 -6.71
N GLU A 299 -29.65 21.24 -5.53
CA GLU A 299 -30.68 22.28 -5.41
C GLU A 299 -30.22 23.61 -6.01
N ILE A 300 -28.97 24.03 -5.75
CA ILE A 300 -28.42 25.29 -6.28
C ILE A 300 -28.26 25.23 -7.80
N ILE A 301 -27.78 24.10 -8.32
CA ILE A 301 -27.50 23.96 -9.75
C ILE A 301 -28.78 23.92 -10.57
N ASN A 302 -29.84 23.30 -10.04
CA ASN A 302 -31.13 23.18 -10.70
C ASN A 302 -32.12 24.31 -10.37
N ASP A 303 -31.71 25.30 -9.58
CA ASP A 303 -32.53 26.47 -9.28
C ASP A 303 -32.73 27.32 -10.55
N LEU A 304 -33.99 27.47 -10.97
CA LEU A 304 -34.36 28.21 -12.18
C LEU A 304 -34.37 29.73 -11.95
N ASP A 305 -34.41 30.18 -10.69
CA ASP A 305 -34.40 31.60 -10.35
C ASP A 305 -32.97 32.18 -10.29
N TYR A 306 -31.94 31.32 -10.31
CA TYR A 306 -30.55 31.73 -10.20
C TYR A 306 -29.88 31.91 -11.56
N ASP A 307 -29.24 33.06 -11.75
CA ASP A 307 -28.29 33.27 -12.85
C ASP A 307 -27.02 32.42 -12.65
N GLY A 308 -26.23 32.23 -13.70
CA GLY A 308 -25.02 31.40 -13.64
C GLY A 308 -23.98 31.92 -12.65
N PHE A 309 -23.94 33.23 -12.39
CA PHE A 309 -23.05 33.82 -11.39
C PHE A 309 -23.52 33.53 -9.96
N GLN A 310 -24.83 33.53 -9.71
CA GLN A 310 -25.45 33.13 -8.46
C GLN A 310 -25.23 31.64 -8.21
N LYS A 311 -25.46 30.77 -9.21
CA LYS A 311 -25.18 29.33 -9.13
C LYS A 311 -23.72 29.07 -8.78
N LEU A 312 -22.78 29.73 -9.46
CA LEU A 312 -21.35 29.65 -9.14
C LEU A 312 -21.06 30.07 -7.69
N LYS A 313 -21.48 31.27 -7.30
CA LYS A 313 -21.18 31.85 -5.99
C LYS A 313 -21.76 31.00 -4.86
N GLU A 314 -23.02 30.61 -4.97
CA GLU A 314 -23.69 29.83 -3.93
C GLU A 314 -23.17 28.39 -3.86
N SER A 315 -22.79 27.79 -4.99
CA SER A 315 -22.11 26.49 -4.99
C SER A 315 -20.80 26.52 -4.19
N LEU A 316 -19.97 27.54 -4.44
CA LEU A 316 -18.70 27.72 -3.74
C LEU A 316 -18.87 28.04 -2.25
N ASN A 317 -19.97 28.69 -1.87
CA ASN A 317 -20.29 28.98 -0.47
C ASN A 317 -20.80 27.74 0.27
N LEU A 318 -21.69 26.98 -0.38
CA LEU A 318 -22.29 25.79 0.20
C LEU A 318 -21.25 24.70 0.40
N VAL A 319 -20.41 24.43 -0.61
CA VAL A 319 -19.42 23.33 -0.54
C VAL A 319 -18.45 23.47 0.63
N VAL A 320 -18.11 24.69 1.04
CA VAL A 320 -17.26 24.93 2.21
C VAL A 320 -17.91 24.46 3.51
N LYS A 321 -19.25 24.62 3.60
CA LYS A 321 -20.08 24.29 4.76
C LYS A 321 -20.61 22.84 4.75
N MET A 322 -20.48 22.15 3.61
CA MET A 322 -20.93 20.77 3.48
C MET A 322 -20.16 19.84 4.43
N ASP A 323 -20.88 18.84 4.91
CA ASP A 323 -20.30 17.77 5.71
C ASP A 323 -19.69 16.70 4.80
N PHE A 324 -18.38 16.50 4.96
CA PHE A 324 -17.63 15.44 4.31
C PHE A 324 -17.28 14.31 5.28
N SER A 325 -17.91 14.27 6.46
CA SER A 325 -17.69 13.24 7.48
C SER A 325 -17.74 11.78 6.99
N PRO A 326 -18.55 11.41 5.97
CA PRO A 326 -18.57 10.06 5.42
C PRO A 326 -17.33 9.72 4.60
N SER A 327 -16.63 10.71 4.06
CA SER A 327 -15.37 10.51 3.38
C SER A 327 -14.24 10.55 4.37
N GLU A 328 -13.32 9.62 4.19
CA GLU A 328 -12.22 9.49 5.10
C GLU A 328 -11.10 10.51 4.79
N LEU A 329 -11.13 11.11 3.60
CA LEU A 329 -10.29 12.23 3.15
C LEU A 329 -10.71 13.60 3.72
N LYS A 330 -11.76 13.66 4.55
CA LYS A 330 -12.33 14.92 5.09
C LYS A 330 -11.31 15.84 5.75
N ASN A 331 -10.31 15.29 6.41
CA ASN A 331 -9.29 16.05 7.13
C ASN A 331 -8.26 16.69 6.19
N LEU A 332 -8.20 16.27 4.93
CA LEU A 332 -7.34 16.84 3.89
C LEU A 332 -8.04 17.96 3.10
N LEU A 333 -9.35 18.16 3.29
CA LEU A 333 -10.13 19.14 2.56
C LEU A 333 -10.18 20.50 3.26
N TYR A 334 -9.35 21.42 2.77
CA TYR A 334 -9.41 22.83 3.14
C TYR A 334 -10.48 23.60 2.35
N PRO A 335 -10.90 24.80 2.79
CA PRO A 335 -11.92 25.58 2.10
C PRO A 335 -11.66 25.79 0.59
N ASN A 336 -10.41 26.02 0.20
CA ASN A 336 -10.03 26.19 -1.21
C ASN A 336 -10.12 24.88 -2.00
N SER A 337 -9.72 23.75 -1.40
CA SER A 337 -9.86 22.42 -2.01
C SER A 337 -11.33 22.05 -2.21
N LYS A 338 -12.17 22.36 -1.22
CA LYS A 338 -13.63 22.15 -1.30
C LYS A 338 -14.25 22.94 -2.45
N LYS A 339 -13.88 24.22 -2.61
CA LYS A 339 -14.29 25.05 -3.76
C LYS A 339 -13.80 24.46 -5.09
N GLY A 340 -12.58 23.96 -5.10
CA GLY A 340 -11.99 23.24 -6.23
C GLY A 340 -12.82 22.06 -6.71
N LEU A 341 -13.48 21.32 -5.80
CA LEU A 341 -14.35 20.18 -6.17
C LEU A 341 -15.47 20.61 -7.13
N CYS A 342 -16.03 21.81 -6.98
CA CYS A 342 -17.05 22.31 -7.91
C CYS A 342 -16.50 22.42 -9.34
N HIS A 343 -15.29 22.96 -9.52
CA HIS A 343 -14.64 23.05 -10.83
C HIS A 343 -14.35 21.68 -11.42
N ARG A 344 -13.93 20.71 -10.59
CA ARG A 344 -13.74 19.32 -11.03
C ARG A 344 -15.04 18.67 -11.48
N LEU A 345 -16.15 18.90 -10.77
CA LEU A 345 -17.46 18.38 -11.17
C LEU A 345 -17.92 18.97 -12.51
N VAL A 346 -17.64 20.26 -12.76
CA VAL A 346 -17.90 20.88 -14.06
C VAL A 346 -17.04 20.26 -15.16
N ASN A 347 -15.74 20.05 -14.90
CA ASN A 347 -14.86 19.37 -15.85
C ASN A 347 -15.28 17.93 -16.15
N LYS A 348 -15.91 17.25 -15.19
CA LYS A 348 -16.49 15.92 -15.37
C LYS A 348 -17.93 15.96 -15.90
N GLU A 349 -18.43 17.14 -16.28
CA GLU A 349 -19.78 17.37 -16.80
C GLU A 349 -20.89 16.85 -15.88
N ARG A 350 -20.62 16.78 -14.57
CA ARG A 350 -21.58 16.34 -13.54
C ARG A 350 -22.48 17.47 -13.07
N ILE A 351 -22.00 18.72 -13.19
CA ILE A 351 -22.76 19.94 -12.92
C ILE A 351 -22.40 20.98 -13.98
N CYS A 352 -23.25 21.98 -14.19
CA CYS A 352 -22.94 23.18 -14.96
C CYS A 352 -23.54 24.41 -14.27
N TRP A 353 -22.97 25.60 -14.47
CA TRP A 353 -23.54 26.84 -13.92
C TRP A 353 -24.42 27.55 -14.94
N ILE A 354 -24.15 27.36 -16.22
CA ILE A 354 -25.02 27.80 -17.30
C ILE A 354 -25.37 26.55 -18.12
N ASP A 355 -26.66 26.30 -18.22
CA ASP A 355 -27.23 25.25 -19.05
C ASP A 355 -26.87 25.51 -20.52
N GLU A 356 -26.60 24.45 -21.26
CA GLU A 356 -26.43 24.57 -22.70
C GLU A 356 -27.80 24.83 -23.33
N LEU A 357 -27.97 26.03 -23.92
CA LEU A 357 -29.15 26.39 -24.70
C LEU A 357 -29.34 25.47 -25.91
#